data_AF-A0A9E0PJU4-F1
#
_entry.id   AF-A0A9E0PJU4-F1
#
_cell.length_a   1.000
_cell.length_b   1.000
_cell.length_c   1.000
_cell.angle_alpha   90.00
_cell.angle_beta   90.00
_cell.angle_gamma   90.00
#
_symmetry.space_group_name_H-M   'P 1'
#
loop_
_entity.id
_entity.type
_entity.pdbx_description
1 polymer ?
#
loop_
_entity_poly.entity_id
_entity_poly.type
_entity_poly.pdbx_seq_one_letter_code
_entity_poly.pdbx_strand_id
1 'polypeptide(L)'
;WLKGNGFRADQVQAFYPSPMATATAMYHSGMNPLKKISRITGEKVEVPKGDRRRRLHKAFLRYHDPNNWPLLRETLLEMGRADLIGSGKNQLIPKNQPVGSGDGCYKSARKKNSSAGGGVSLKVKPQKGRILTQHTGLPPRENGAQKKPRPSR
;
A
#
# COMPACT_ATOMS: atom_id res chain seq x y z
N TRP A 1 -5.79 16.81 11.04
CA TRP A 1 -5.01 17.47 9.98
C TRP A 1 -5.33 16.93 8.58
N LEU A 2 -5.11 15.64 8.27
CA LEU A 2 -5.36 15.07 6.92
C LEU A 2 -6.75 15.41 6.37
N LYS A 3 -7.79 15.08 7.14
CA LYS A 3 -9.18 15.42 6.80
C LYS A 3 -9.41 16.92 6.64
N GLY A 4 -8.78 17.74 7.49
CA GLY A 4 -8.89 19.20 7.44
C GLY A 4 -8.26 19.83 6.20
N ASN A 5 -7.25 19.18 5.61
CA ASN A 5 -6.61 19.60 4.35
C ASN A 5 -7.17 18.86 3.13
N GLY A 6 -8.24 18.06 3.29
CA GLY A 6 -8.84 17.29 2.20
C GLY A 6 -7.97 16.17 1.64
N PHE A 7 -6.88 15.78 2.32
CA PHE A 7 -5.94 14.79 1.82
C PHE A 7 -6.36 13.36 2.21
N ARG A 8 -6.45 12.47 1.22
CA ARG A 8 -6.82 11.06 1.37
C ARG A 8 -5.66 10.18 0.88
N ALA A 9 -5.01 9.49 1.81
CA ALA A 9 -3.87 8.64 1.49
C ALA A 9 -4.36 7.26 1.04
N ASP A 10 -4.40 6.99 -0.27
CA ASP A 10 -4.74 5.66 -0.76
C ASP A 10 -3.58 4.68 -0.69
N GLN A 11 -2.34 5.16 -0.85
CA GLN A 11 -1.14 4.35 -0.76
C GLN A 11 -0.36 4.71 0.51
N VAL A 12 -0.22 3.73 1.40
CA VAL A 12 0.62 3.82 2.59
C VAL A 12 1.66 2.72 2.47
N GLN A 13 2.89 3.13 2.21
CA GLN A 13 4.03 2.23 2.11
C GLN A 13 4.59 1.96 3.50
N ALA A 14 4.96 0.70 3.76
CA ALA A 14 5.71 0.36 4.96
C ALA A 14 7.11 1.00 4.90
N PHE A 15 7.57 1.55 6.02
CA PHE A 15 8.95 2.02 6.12
C PHE A 15 9.93 0.84 6.02
N TYR A 16 10.92 0.98 5.15
CA TYR A 16 12.05 0.04 5.02
C TYR A 16 13.33 0.81 5.36
N PRO A 17 14.09 0.39 6.39
CA PRO A 17 15.30 1.09 6.79
C PRO A 17 16.37 0.99 5.69
N SER A 18 16.59 2.10 4.98
CA SER A 18 17.67 2.23 4.00
C SER A 18 18.94 2.72 4.70
N PRO A 19 20.13 2.19 4.37
CA PRO A 19 21.38 2.77 4.86
C PRO A 19 21.47 4.25 4.46
N MET A 20 22.21 5.02 5.27
CA MET A 20 22.43 6.48 5.11
C MET A 20 21.18 7.38 5.22
N ALA A 21 19.99 6.84 5.49
CA ALA A 21 18.80 7.65 5.72
C ALA A 21 18.64 8.08 7.19
N THR A 22 18.35 9.36 7.41
CA THR A 22 18.06 9.94 8.74
C THR A 22 16.91 9.22 9.46
N ALA A 23 15.90 8.76 8.71
CA ALA A 23 14.80 7.95 9.25
C ALA A 23 15.25 6.57 9.74
N THR A 24 16.28 5.99 9.13
CA THR A 24 16.86 4.71 9.58
C THR A 24 17.63 4.90 10.87
N ALA A 25 18.37 6.01 11.00
CA ALA A 25 18.99 6.39 12.28
C ALA A 25 17.93 6.53 13.39
N MET A 26 16.79 7.17 13.11
CA MET A 26 15.65 7.21 14.05
C MET A 26 15.10 5.82 14.37
N TYR A 27 14.92 4.97 13.36
CA TYR A 27 14.33 3.63 13.53
C TYR A 27 15.14 2.74 14.49
N HIS A 28 16.47 2.83 14.42
CA HIS A 28 17.37 2.05 15.26
C HIS A 28 17.68 2.72 16.61
N SER A 29 17.94 4.03 16.62
CA SER A 29 18.32 4.74 17.86
C SER A 29 17.12 5.14 18.72
N GLY A 30 15.93 5.30 18.13
CA GLY A 30 14.75 5.85 18.82
C GLY A 30 14.95 7.31 19.26
N MET A 31 15.87 8.04 18.64
CA MET A 31 16.18 9.45 18.94
C MET A 31 15.96 10.31 17.70
N ASN A 32 15.66 11.60 17.88
CA ASN A 32 15.59 12.55 16.79
C ASN A 32 17.01 13.00 16.35
N PRO A 33 17.50 12.57 15.17
CA PRO A 33 18.84 12.88 14.67
C PRO A 33 18.99 14.32 14.19
N LEU A 34 17.89 15.06 14.05
CA LEU A 34 17.94 16.47 13.64
C LEU A 34 18.26 17.40 14.82
N LYS A 35 18.15 16.90 16.06
CA LYS A 35 18.50 17.64 17.27
C LYS A 35 19.81 17.12 17.84
N LYS A 36 20.48 17.96 18.64
CA LYS A 36 21.69 17.56 19.36
C LYS A 36 21.38 16.36 20.26
N ILE A 37 22.12 15.26 20.09
CA ILE A 37 22.01 14.06 20.91
C ILE A 37 23.13 14.09 21.94
N SER A 38 22.77 14.08 23.21
CA SER A 38 23.66 13.89 24.36
C SER A 38 23.18 12.67 25.16
N ARG A 39 24.04 12.11 26.02
CA ARG A 39 23.66 11.01 26.92
C ARG A 39 22.49 11.36 27.84
N ILE A 40 22.29 12.66 28.11
CA ILE A 40 21.27 13.18 29.04
C ILE A 40 20.14 13.88 28.27
N THR A 41 20.48 14.60 27.20
CA THR A 41 19.54 15.42 26.43
C THR A 41 19.41 14.87 25.02
N GLY A 42 18.36 14.09 24.79
CA GLY A 42 17.98 13.57 23.48
C GLY A 42 16.47 13.41 23.41
N GLU A 43 15.85 13.95 22.36
CA GLU A 43 14.42 13.77 22.12
C GLU A 43 14.17 12.32 21.68
N LYS A 44 13.49 11.57 22.54
CA LYS A 44 13.08 10.19 22.25
C LYS A 44 11.90 10.21 21.29
N VAL A 45 12.02 9.39 20.24
CA VAL A 45 10.98 9.18 19.23
C VAL A 45 10.46 7.76 19.37
N GLU A 46 9.16 7.62 19.62
CA GLU A 46 8.53 6.30 19.67
C GLU A 46 8.41 5.70 18.26
N VAL A 47 9.09 4.56 18.05
CA VAL A 47 9.05 3.84 16.78
C VAL A 47 8.23 2.56 16.94
N PRO A 48 7.02 2.47 16.34
CA PRO A 48 6.17 1.29 16.44
C PRO A 48 6.74 0.14 15.59
N LYS A 49 7.38 -0.82 16.24
CA LYS A 49 7.91 -2.04 15.57
C LYS A 49 6.87 -3.15 15.43
N GLY A 50 5.89 -3.21 16.33
CA GLY A 50 4.87 -4.27 16.36
C GLY A 50 3.79 -4.13 15.27
N ASP A 51 3.31 -5.26 14.76
CA ASP A 51 2.33 -5.31 13.67
C ASP A 51 1.00 -4.65 14.03
N ARG A 52 0.46 -4.93 15.23
CA ARG A 52 -0.81 -4.33 15.71
C ARG A 52 -0.77 -2.79 15.68
N ARG A 53 0.29 -2.18 16.23
CA ARG A 53 0.44 -0.72 16.28
C ARG A 53 0.65 -0.12 14.90
N ARG A 54 1.38 -0.80 14.01
CA ARG A 54 1.55 -0.40 12.60
C ARG A 54 0.24 -0.48 11.81
N ARG A 55 -0.56 -1.54 11.99
CA ARG A 55 -1.88 -1.69 11.38
C ARG A 55 -2.82 -0.57 11.83
N LEU A 56 -2.82 -0.26 13.12
CA LEU A 56 -3.59 0.85 13.68
C LEU A 56 -3.18 2.21 13.09
N HIS A 57 -1.88 2.52 13.07
CA HIS A 57 -1.39 3.78 12.50
C HIS A 57 -1.75 3.90 11.01
N LYS A 58 -1.61 2.80 10.27
CA LYS A 58 -2.01 2.74 8.86
C LYS A 58 -3.52 2.93 8.68
N ALA A 59 -4.34 2.38 9.58
CA ALA A 59 -5.79 2.59 9.58
C ALA A 59 -6.15 4.08 9.80
N PHE A 60 -5.46 4.79 10.70
CA PHE A 60 -5.69 6.24 10.89
C PHE A 60 -5.33 7.07 9.66
N LEU A 61 -4.27 6.71 8.93
CA LEU A 61 -3.92 7.37 7.66
C LEU A 61 -4.98 7.10 6.59
N ARG A 62 -5.61 5.93 6.61
CA ARG A 62 -6.67 5.48 5.70
C ARG A 62 -8.05 5.53 6.34
N TYR A 63 -8.36 6.65 6.99
CA TYR A 63 -9.62 6.80 7.73
C TYR A 63 -10.88 6.59 6.87
N HIS A 64 -10.79 6.82 5.55
CA HIS A 64 -11.90 6.69 4.61
C HIS A 64 -12.22 5.25 4.22
N ASP A 65 -11.34 4.29 4.50
CA ASP A 65 -11.53 2.89 4.12
C ASP A 65 -12.45 2.18 5.14
N PRO A 66 -13.62 1.69 4.72
CA PRO A 66 -14.61 1.13 5.63
C PRO A 66 -14.17 -0.17 6.31
N ASN A 67 -13.20 -0.88 5.74
CA ASN A 67 -12.63 -2.09 6.35
C ASN A 67 -11.90 -1.78 7.67
N ASN A 68 -11.42 -0.54 7.85
CA ASN A 68 -10.64 -0.14 9.02
C ASN A 68 -11.52 0.44 10.14
N TRP A 69 -12.80 0.73 9.88
CA TRP A 69 -13.68 1.42 10.84
C TRP A 69 -13.91 0.68 12.15
N PRO A 70 -14.04 -0.67 12.20
CA PRO A 70 -14.16 -1.37 13.48
C PRO A 70 -12.97 -1.12 14.40
N LEU A 71 -11.75 -1.28 13.88
CA LEU A 71 -10.50 -1.04 14.61
C LEU A 71 -10.35 0.43 15.05
N LEU A 72 -10.72 1.37 14.17
CA LEU A 72 -10.68 2.80 14.51
C LEU A 72 -11.71 3.15 15.58
N ARG A 73 -12.89 2.54 15.55
CA ARG A 73 -13.95 2.78 16.53
C ARG A 73 -13.50 2.32 17.91
N GLU A 74 -13.05 1.07 18.04
CA GLU A 74 -12.55 0.51 19.30
C GLU A 74 -11.47 1.42 19.91
N THR A 75 -10.46 1.80 19.13
CA THR A 75 -9.37 2.64 19.61
C THR A 75 -9.78 4.08 19.91
N LEU A 76 -10.72 4.65 19.17
CA LEU A 76 -11.27 5.98 19.49
C LEU A 76 -12.07 5.97 20.78
N LEU A 77 -12.81 4.90 21.08
CA LEU A 77 -13.48 4.73 22.39
C LEU A 77 -12.46 4.59 23.52
N GLU A 78 -11.43 3.76 23.35
CA GLU A 78 -10.36 3.58 24.34
C GLU A 78 -9.63 4.90 24.66
N MET A 79 -9.43 5.76 23.65
CA MET A 79 -8.82 7.09 23.82
C MET A 79 -9.79 8.16 24.35
N GLY A 80 -11.07 7.83 24.58
CA GLY A 80 -12.10 8.79 24.99
C GLY A 80 -12.50 9.80 23.91
N ARG A 81 -12.17 9.55 22.63
CA ARG A 81 -12.45 10.42 21.48
C ARG A 81 -13.65 9.96 20.67
N ALA A 82 -14.73 9.63 21.37
CA ALA A 82 -16.00 9.25 20.76
C ALA A 82 -16.66 10.43 20.00
N ASP A 83 -16.26 11.66 20.29
CA ASP A 83 -16.65 12.89 19.58
C ASP A 83 -16.36 12.83 18.07
N LEU A 84 -15.28 12.15 17.69
CA LEU A 84 -14.86 11.95 16.30
C LEU A 84 -15.68 10.90 15.54
N ILE A 85 -16.69 10.29 16.17
CA ILE A 85 -17.51 9.23 15.58
C ILE A 85 -18.89 9.78 15.19
N GLY A 86 -19.14 9.86 13.88
CA GLY A 86 -20.47 10.03 13.30
C GLY A 86 -20.52 10.66 11.91
N SER A 87 -21.69 11.19 11.53
CA SER A 87 -21.98 11.74 10.20
C SER A 87 -21.59 13.21 10.01
N GLY A 88 -21.09 13.89 11.03
CA GLY A 88 -20.75 15.32 10.99
C GLY A 88 -19.47 15.63 10.20
N LYS A 89 -19.38 16.87 9.70
CA LYS A 89 -18.21 17.36 8.93
C LYS A 89 -16.88 17.18 9.67
N ASN A 90 -16.90 17.30 11.00
CA ASN A 90 -15.70 17.18 11.84
C ASN A 90 -15.41 15.76 12.34
N GLN A 91 -16.26 14.78 12.02
CA GLN A 91 -16.16 13.41 12.53
C GLN A 91 -15.34 12.51 11.59
N LEU A 92 -14.37 11.77 12.12
CA LEU A 92 -13.41 11.02 11.31
C LEU A 92 -14.04 9.80 10.62
N ILE A 93 -14.89 9.07 11.34
CA ILE A 93 -15.56 7.84 10.88
C ILE A 93 -17.07 7.94 11.10
N PRO A 94 -17.92 7.32 10.26
CA PRO A 94 -19.37 7.29 10.46
C PRO A 94 -19.78 6.37 11.61
N LYS A 95 -20.98 6.59 12.17
CA LYS A 95 -21.53 5.75 13.25
C LYS A 95 -21.77 4.32 12.76
N ASN A 96 -22.46 4.20 11.63
CA ASN A 96 -22.87 2.93 11.06
C ASN A 96 -21.85 2.45 10.01
N GLN A 97 -21.59 1.15 9.98
CA GLN A 97 -20.80 0.51 8.94
C GLN A 97 -21.72 0.15 7.77
N PRO A 98 -21.36 0.45 6.51
CA PRO A 98 -22.14 0.05 5.34
C PRO A 98 -22.11 -1.47 5.23
N VAL A 99 -23.29 -2.03 4.97
CA VAL A 99 -23.50 -3.46 4.74
C VAL A 99 -22.64 -3.87 3.54
N GLY A 100 -21.76 -4.87 3.72
CA GLY A 100 -20.84 -5.37 2.67
C GLY A 100 -19.38 -4.90 2.77
N SER A 101 -19.01 -4.05 3.74
CA SER A 101 -17.59 -3.73 4.03
C SER A 101 -16.95 -4.65 5.08
N GLY A 102 -17.61 -5.76 5.42
CA GLY A 102 -17.14 -6.75 6.40
C GLY A 102 -16.28 -7.87 5.82
N ASP A 103 -16.22 -8.01 4.50
CA ASP A 103 -15.66 -9.22 3.86
C ASP A 103 -14.12 -9.23 3.74
N GLY A 104 -13.42 -8.42 4.53
CA GLY A 104 -11.96 -8.46 4.67
C GLY A 104 -11.14 -8.14 3.40
N CYS A 105 -11.78 -7.83 2.28
CA CYS A 105 -11.10 -7.53 1.03
C CYS A 105 -10.70 -6.05 0.99
N TYR A 106 -9.44 -5.76 1.36
CA TYR A 106 -8.83 -4.45 1.08
C TYR A 106 -8.78 -4.22 -0.43
N LYS A 107 -9.83 -3.60 -0.99
CA LYS A 107 -9.88 -3.17 -2.39
C LYS A 107 -9.06 -1.88 -2.52
N SER A 108 -7.76 -2.02 -2.72
CA SER A 108 -6.95 -0.87 -3.15
C SER A 108 -7.51 -0.34 -4.47
N ALA A 109 -7.59 0.98 -4.66
CA ALA A 109 -7.95 1.58 -5.94
C ALA A 109 -6.90 1.29 -7.06
N ARG A 110 -5.94 0.40 -6.82
CA ARG A 110 -4.88 0.09 -7.76
C ARG A 110 -5.37 -0.91 -8.81
N LYS A 111 -5.36 -0.39 -10.03
CA LYS A 111 -5.36 -1.01 -11.36
C LYS A 111 -6.72 -1.42 -11.93
N LYS A 112 -7.16 -0.56 -12.87
CA LYS A 112 -7.95 -0.90 -14.08
C LYS A 112 -7.43 -2.12 -14.86
N ASN A 113 -6.24 -2.66 -14.53
CA ASN A 113 -5.61 -3.81 -15.21
C ASN A 113 -5.25 -4.98 -14.27
N SER A 114 -5.85 -5.09 -13.08
CA SER A 114 -5.77 -6.32 -12.28
C SER A 114 -7.16 -6.89 -12.14
N SER A 115 -7.46 -7.86 -13.00
CA SER A 115 -8.68 -8.66 -12.95
C SER A 115 -8.72 -9.46 -11.65
N ALA A 116 -9.48 -8.97 -10.67
CA ALA A 116 -9.98 -9.76 -9.57
C ALA A 116 -11.51 -9.78 -9.65
N GLY A 117 -12.02 -10.79 -10.38
CA GLY A 117 -13.40 -11.28 -10.33
C GLY A 117 -14.48 -10.40 -10.95
N GLY A 118 -15.09 -10.88 -12.05
CA GLY A 118 -16.45 -10.48 -12.43
C GLY A 118 -16.62 -9.51 -13.62
N GLY A 119 -15.66 -9.39 -14.53
CA GLY A 119 -15.84 -8.63 -15.77
C GLY A 119 -15.31 -9.42 -16.96
N VAL A 120 -16.14 -9.59 -18.00
CA VAL A 120 -15.85 -10.37 -19.21
C VAL A 120 -14.54 -9.90 -19.84
N SER A 121 -13.45 -10.63 -19.59
CA SER A 121 -12.17 -10.42 -20.27
C SER A 121 -12.29 -11.04 -21.65
N LEU A 122 -12.37 -10.22 -22.70
CA LEU A 122 -12.11 -10.62 -24.07
C LEU A 122 -10.70 -11.22 -24.12
N LYS A 123 -10.61 -12.55 -24.05
CA LYS A 123 -9.36 -13.31 -24.12
C LYS A 123 -8.74 -13.12 -25.50
N VAL A 124 -7.92 -12.09 -25.69
CA VAL A 124 -6.98 -12.01 -26.80
C VAL A 124 -5.87 -13.03 -26.51
N LYS A 125 -5.95 -14.21 -27.13
CA LYS A 125 -4.90 -15.24 -27.01
C LYS A 125 -3.66 -14.73 -27.76
N PRO A 126 -2.48 -14.61 -27.13
CA PRO A 126 -1.25 -14.29 -27.85
C PRO A 126 -0.91 -15.46 -28.79
N GLN A 127 -0.75 -15.17 -30.09
CA GLN A 127 -0.32 -16.20 -31.04
C GLN A 127 1.12 -16.62 -30.76
N LYS A 128 1.34 -17.93 -30.71
CA LYS A 128 2.65 -18.55 -30.47
C LYS A 128 3.63 -18.08 -31.56
N GLY A 129 4.67 -17.34 -31.16
CA GLY A 129 5.69 -16.79 -32.05
C GLY A 129 5.73 -15.25 -32.14
N ARG A 130 4.72 -14.55 -31.63
CA ARG A 130 4.69 -13.08 -31.63
C ARG A 130 5.23 -12.52 -30.31
N ILE A 131 6.55 -12.39 -30.20
CA ILE A 131 7.20 -11.68 -29.09
C ILE A 131 7.14 -10.18 -29.43
N LEU A 132 6.22 -9.45 -28.79
CA LEU A 132 6.07 -8.01 -29.00
C LEU A 132 6.93 -7.24 -27.99
N THR A 133 8.24 -7.48 -28.05
CA THR A 133 9.22 -6.69 -27.30
C THR A 133 9.63 -5.50 -28.16
N GLN A 134 8.99 -4.36 -27.94
CA GLN A 134 9.50 -3.07 -28.39
C GLN A 134 10.60 -2.64 -27.40
N HIS A 135 11.84 -3.07 -27.61
CA HIS A 135 12.99 -2.39 -27.04
C HIS A 135 14.31 -2.74 -27.75
N THR A 136 15.08 -1.66 -27.98
CA THR A 136 16.50 -1.54 -28.37
C THR A 136 16.86 -1.77 -29.84
N GLY A 137 17.41 -0.72 -30.46
CA GLY A 137 17.93 -0.69 -31.83
C GLY A 137 19.21 -1.50 -32.02
N LEU A 138 19.16 -2.78 -31.70
CA LEU A 138 20.12 -3.78 -32.17
C LEU A 138 19.47 -4.58 -33.31
N PRO A 139 20.20 -4.90 -34.39
CA PRO A 139 19.64 -5.66 -35.50
C PRO A 139 19.16 -7.05 -35.03
N PRO A 140 18.05 -7.57 -35.57
CA PRO A 140 17.54 -8.90 -35.23
C PRO A 140 18.60 -9.99 -35.42
N ARG A 141 18.79 -10.85 -34.41
CA ARG A 141 19.70 -12.01 -34.52
C ARG A 141 19.15 -13.02 -35.53
N GLU A 142 19.94 -13.35 -36.54
CA GLU A 142 19.72 -14.47 -37.44
C GLU A 142 19.89 -15.78 -36.68
N ASN A 143 18.80 -16.31 -36.12
CA ASN A 143 18.80 -17.66 -35.59
C ASN A 143 18.68 -18.65 -36.76
N GLY A 144 19.84 -19.04 -37.29
CA GLY A 144 19.98 -20.13 -38.26
C GLY A 144 19.43 -21.44 -37.69
N ALA A 145 18.28 -21.86 -38.20
CA ALA A 145 17.76 -23.22 -38.04
C ALA A 145 16.95 -23.60 -39.28
N GLN A 146 17.64 -23.92 -40.38
CA GLN A 146 17.03 -24.60 -41.51
C GLN A 146 16.61 -26.01 -41.08
N LYS A 147 15.30 -26.27 -41.07
CA LYS A 147 14.73 -27.59 -40.79
C LYS A 147 14.85 -28.44 -42.06
N LYS A 148 15.77 -29.41 -42.08
CA LYS A 148 15.86 -30.39 -43.19
C LYS A 148 14.64 -31.32 -43.18
N PRO A 149 14.01 -31.63 -44.34
CA PRO A 149 12.94 -32.61 -44.40
C PRO A 149 13.49 -34.04 -44.28
N ARG A 150 12.76 -34.92 -43.58
CA ARG A 150 13.07 -36.36 -43.48
C ARG A 150 12.57 -37.09 -44.74
N PRO A 151 13.31 -38.04 -45.30
CA PRO A 151 12.84 -38.83 -46.43
C PRO A 151 11.87 -39.91 -45.94
N SER A 152 10.83 -40.17 -46.74
CA SER A 152 9.90 -41.29 -46.56
C SER A 152 10.43 -42.55 -47.23
N ARG A 153 10.56 -43.65 -46.47
CA ARG A 153 10.34 -45.00 -46.96
C ARG A 153 9.95 -45.91 -45.82
#